data_AF-A0A8J6F2A9-F1
#
_entry.id   AF-A0A8J6F2A9-F1
#
_cell.length_a   1.000
_cell.length_b   1.000
_cell.length_c   1.000
_cell.angle_alpha   90.00
_cell.angle_beta   90.00
_cell.angle_gamma   90.00
#
_symmetry.space_group_name_H-M   'P 1'
#
loop_
_entity.id
_entity.type
_entity.pdbx_description
1 polymer ?
#
loop_
_entity_poly.entity_id
_entity_poly.type
_entity_poly.pdbx_seq_one_letter_code
_entity_poly.pdbx_strand_id
1 'polypeptide(L)'
;MTRDSSARTAVLGSGYYRHHYTDMKPCEGAWSKPHGAAAEQGGDGRGAAGDPWKDCMDTAVQLALTAGQVVKKALAEEKRVSTKTSVVDLVTETDHYVEELIISALREKFPTHRFIGEESTSAGSKCVLTDSPTWIIDPIDGTCNFLEFGVIYHCTEEKMYTARKGQGAFCNQERLHVTKETGIKSSLILTEIGPKRDPATLKLFLGNMERLLTFQAHGIRVIGSATLALCHIASGVADAYYQFGLHCWDLAAATVIIREAGGFLIDTSGGPLDIMSCRVVAAGTMELAQSIAQELQTIDYGRDD
;
A
#
# COMPACT_ATOMS: atom_id res chain seq x y z
N MET A 1 31.11 17.09 -16.90
CA MET A 1 29.86 17.29 -16.15
C MET A 1 29.33 15.92 -15.77
N THR A 2 29.48 15.53 -14.51
CA THR A 2 28.83 14.33 -13.96
C THR A 2 27.33 14.61 -13.79
N ARG A 3 26.48 13.71 -14.28
CA ARG A 3 25.04 13.76 -13.98
C ARG A 3 24.85 13.18 -12.59
N ASP A 4 24.32 13.98 -11.66
CA ASP A 4 23.83 13.46 -10.39
C ASP A 4 22.49 12.75 -10.63
N SER A 5 22.25 11.62 -9.97
CA SER A 5 21.26 10.62 -10.40
C SER A 5 20.31 10.20 -9.26
N SER A 6 19.84 11.18 -8.48
CA SER A 6 19.05 10.95 -7.27
C SER A 6 17.61 11.48 -7.37
N ALA A 7 16.90 11.19 -8.46
CA ALA A 7 15.45 11.35 -8.55
C ALA A 7 14.75 10.29 -7.70
N ARG A 8 13.92 10.68 -6.72
CA ARG A 8 13.15 9.74 -5.88
C ARG A 8 11.76 10.27 -5.55
N THR A 9 10.84 9.34 -5.30
CA THR A 9 9.40 9.55 -5.13
C THR A 9 8.98 9.32 -3.68
N ALA A 10 7.94 10.05 -3.25
CA ALA A 10 7.35 10.01 -1.91
C ALA A 10 5.84 9.69 -1.97
N VAL A 11 5.33 9.05 -0.92
CA VAL A 11 4.00 8.40 -0.93
C VAL A 11 3.23 8.60 0.37
N LEU A 12 1.91 8.77 0.27
CA LEU A 12 0.96 8.77 1.39
C LEU A 12 -0.35 8.09 0.97
N GLY A 13 -0.89 7.22 1.84
CA GLY A 13 -2.23 6.61 1.71
C GLY A 13 -2.88 6.37 3.08
N SER A 14 -4.21 6.35 3.18
CA SER A 14 -4.93 6.27 4.47
C SER A 14 -6.13 5.30 4.51
N GLY A 15 -5.84 4.00 4.42
CA GLY A 15 -6.85 2.95 4.35
C GLY A 15 -7.78 2.79 5.57
N TYR A 16 -9.06 2.51 5.27
CA TYR A 16 -10.12 2.20 6.24
C TYR A 16 -10.65 0.77 6.08
N TYR A 17 -10.77 0.06 7.21
CA TYR A 17 -11.55 -1.17 7.32
C TYR A 17 -12.38 -1.15 8.61
N ARG A 18 -13.53 -1.82 8.57
CA ARG A 18 -14.52 -1.86 9.66
C ARG A 18 -14.80 -3.29 10.08
N HIS A 19 -13.91 -3.84 10.92
CA HIS A 19 -14.07 -5.18 11.48
C HIS A 19 -15.36 -5.31 12.30
N HIS A 20 -16.33 -6.07 11.78
CA HIS A 20 -17.55 -6.47 12.50
C HIS A 20 -17.38 -7.86 13.14
N TYR A 21 -16.29 -8.05 13.89
CA TYR A 21 -16.06 -9.22 14.73
C TYR A 21 -15.53 -8.80 16.09
N THR A 22 -16.38 -8.89 17.11
CA THR A 22 -15.97 -8.85 18.51
C THR A 22 -15.53 -10.24 18.97
N ASP A 23 -14.54 -10.28 19.87
CA ASP A 23 -14.13 -11.45 20.64
C ASP A 23 -13.62 -12.69 19.86
N MET A 24 -12.37 -12.63 19.42
CA MET A 24 -11.46 -13.78 19.53
C MET A 24 -10.34 -13.43 20.51
N LYS A 25 -10.19 -14.24 21.58
CA LYS A 25 -9.05 -14.11 22.50
C LYS A 25 -7.80 -14.76 21.88
N PRO A 26 -6.60 -14.17 22.05
CA PRO A 26 -5.36 -14.86 21.72
C PRO A 26 -5.21 -16.17 22.50
N CYS A 27 -4.72 -17.22 21.85
CA CYS A 27 -4.25 -18.41 22.55
C CYS A 27 -2.84 -18.15 23.09
N GLU A 28 -2.68 -18.14 24.42
CA GLU A 28 -1.37 -18.00 25.05
C GLU A 28 -0.50 -19.26 24.80
N GLY A 29 0.51 -19.12 23.94
CA GLY A 29 1.51 -20.15 23.65
C GLY A 29 2.92 -19.61 23.94
N ALA A 30 3.68 -20.32 24.78
CA ALA A 30 4.91 -19.77 25.36
C ALA A 30 6.09 -19.71 24.37
N TRP A 31 6.73 -18.55 24.29
CA TRP A 31 8.03 -18.36 23.62
C TRP A 31 9.11 -18.01 24.64
N SER A 32 10.11 -18.88 24.78
CA SER A 32 11.27 -18.66 25.65
C SER A 32 12.33 -17.79 24.98
N LYS A 33 12.98 -16.93 25.77
CA LYS A 33 14.02 -16.00 25.27
C LYS A 33 15.35 -16.73 25.00
N PRO A 34 16.02 -16.46 23.86
CA PRO A 34 17.47 -16.50 23.76
C PRO A 34 18.12 -15.25 24.37
N HIS A 35 19.42 -15.34 24.69
CA HIS A 35 20.18 -14.21 25.25
C HIS A 35 20.70 -13.25 24.17
N GLY A 36 20.94 -12.00 24.55
CA GLY A 36 21.48 -10.98 23.65
C GLY A 36 22.99 -11.11 23.40
N ALA A 37 23.43 -10.56 22.28
CA ALA A 37 24.82 -10.27 21.96
C ALA A 37 24.98 -8.77 21.70
N ALA A 38 26.07 -8.17 22.19
CA ALA A 38 26.41 -6.80 21.84
C ALA A 38 27.04 -6.74 20.43
N ALA A 39 26.75 -5.70 19.67
CA ALA A 39 27.42 -5.39 18.40
C ALA A 39 28.21 -4.09 18.55
N GLU A 40 29.47 -4.10 18.11
CA GLU A 40 30.43 -3.01 18.34
C GLU A 40 30.24 -1.87 17.32
N GLN A 41 30.52 -0.63 17.74
CA GLN A 41 30.46 0.54 16.87
C GLN A 41 31.77 0.72 16.09
N GLY A 42 31.92 0.03 14.96
CA GLY A 42 32.98 0.28 13.98
C GLY A 42 32.61 1.40 13.01
N GLY A 43 33.17 2.60 13.20
CA GLY A 43 32.92 3.75 12.32
C GLY A 43 33.93 3.88 11.17
N ASP A 44 33.47 3.88 9.91
CA ASP A 44 34.24 4.38 8.76
C ASP A 44 33.89 5.86 8.51
N GLY A 45 34.91 6.72 8.53
CA GLY A 45 34.77 8.18 8.52
C GLY A 45 34.56 8.77 7.12
N ARG A 46 33.41 8.50 6.49
CA ARG A 46 32.99 9.18 5.25
C ARG A 46 31.91 10.21 5.57
N GLY A 47 32.19 11.47 5.27
CA GLY A 47 31.34 12.60 5.66
C GLY A 47 29.91 12.45 5.15
N ALA A 48 28.97 12.36 6.08
CA ALA A 48 27.55 12.29 5.76
C ALA A 48 27.08 13.64 5.20
N ALA A 49 26.96 13.72 3.88
CA ALA A 49 25.97 14.62 3.29
C ALA A 49 24.62 14.25 3.90
N GLY A 50 23.97 15.21 4.57
CA GLY A 50 22.69 14.98 5.23
C GLY A 50 21.69 14.41 4.24
N ASP A 51 21.01 13.33 4.63
CA ASP A 51 20.11 12.63 3.73
C ASP A 51 18.95 13.55 3.29
N PRO A 52 18.81 13.83 1.97
CA PRO A 52 17.82 14.79 1.49
C PRO A 52 16.37 14.30 1.62
N TRP A 53 16.15 13.00 1.79
CA TRP A 53 14.81 12.42 1.83
C TRP A 53 14.23 12.28 3.25
N LYS A 54 15.04 12.40 4.31
CA LYS A 54 14.56 12.28 5.69
C LYS A 54 13.48 13.31 6.00
N ASP A 55 13.73 14.58 5.68
CA ASP A 55 12.76 15.65 5.95
C ASP A 55 11.47 15.51 5.12
N CYS A 56 11.57 14.94 3.91
CA CYS A 56 10.39 14.54 3.14
C CYS A 56 9.60 13.43 3.85
N MET A 57 10.28 12.38 4.32
CA MET A 57 9.64 11.25 5.01
C MET A 57 9.05 11.64 6.36
N ASP A 58 9.77 12.43 7.16
CA ASP A 58 9.28 12.99 8.42
C ASP A 58 8.00 13.82 8.19
N THR A 59 7.98 14.64 7.14
CA THR A 59 6.79 15.43 6.75
C THR A 59 5.63 14.54 6.31
N ALA A 60 5.90 13.51 5.51
CA ALA A 60 4.87 12.54 5.08
C ALA A 60 4.21 11.84 6.27
N VAL A 61 4.99 11.43 7.27
CA VAL A 61 4.47 10.82 8.51
C VAL A 61 3.62 11.80 9.31
N GLN A 62 4.02 13.07 9.44
CA GLN A 62 3.17 14.07 10.11
C GLN A 62 1.85 14.32 9.36
N LEU A 63 1.90 14.49 8.04
CA LEU A 63 0.70 14.71 7.22
C LEU A 63 -0.23 13.49 7.22
N ALA A 64 0.30 12.27 7.23
CA ALA A 64 -0.50 11.04 7.34
C ALA A 64 -1.24 10.95 8.69
N LEU A 65 -0.60 11.37 9.79
CA LEU A 65 -1.26 11.48 11.09
C LEU A 65 -2.34 12.56 11.10
N THR A 66 -2.10 13.72 10.48
CA THR A 66 -3.11 14.79 10.36
C THR A 66 -4.30 14.36 9.50
N ALA A 67 -4.06 13.80 8.32
CA ALA A 67 -5.08 13.25 7.43
C ALA A 67 -5.92 12.17 8.15
N GLY A 68 -5.27 11.21 8.81
CA GLY A 68 -5.95 10.16 9.56
C GLY A 68 -6.80 10.67 10.73
N GLN A 69 -6.42 11.78 11.37
CA GLN A 69 -7.26 12.44 12.38
C GLN A 69 -8.52 13.07 11.77
N VAL A 70 -8.43 13.65 10.55
CA VAL A 70 -9.58 14.18 9.83
C VAL A 70 -10.54 13.05 9.42
N VAL A 71 -10.03 12.00 8.77
CA VAL A 71 -10.82 10.82 8.35
C VAL A 71 -11.48 10.15 9.56
N LYS A 72 -10.74 9.92 10.65
CA LYS A 72 -11.27 9.34 11.91
C LYS A 72 -12.36 10.21 12.55
N LYS A 73 -12.31 11.54 12.37
CA LYS A 73 -13.36 12.47 12.83
C LYS A 73 -14.61 12.38 11.95
N ALA A 74 -14.47 12.45 10.62
CA ALA A 74 -15.60 12.35 9.69
C ALA A 74 -16.43 11.07 9.92
N LEU A 75 -15.75 9.92 10.00
CA LEU A 75 -16.33 8.60 10.32
C LEU A 75 -17.00 8.49 11.71
N ALA A 76 -16.72 9.43 12.61
CA ALA A 76 -17.35 9.53 13.92
C ALA A 76 -18.56 10.47 13.94
N GLU A 77 -18.55 11.51 13.09
CA GLU A 77 -19.64 12.49 12.96
C GLU A 77 -20.78 11.95 12.06
N GLU A 78 -20.48 11.21 10.98
CA GLU A 78 -21.47 10.53 10.14
C GLU A 78 -22.48 9.68 10.96
N LYS A 79 -22.00 8.98 12.00
CA LYS A 79 -22.82 8.15 12.91
C LYS A 79 -23.94 8.92 13.63
N ARG A 80 -23.96 10.26 13.56
CA ARG A 80 -25.02 11.12 14.11
C ARG A 80 -25.99 11.67 13.06
N VAL A 81 -25.67 11.57 11.77
CA VAL A 81 -26.38 12.25 10.66
C VAL A 81 -27.12 11.24 9.77
N SER A 82 -27.65 10.16 10.35
CA SER A 82 -28.46 9.16 9.65
C SER A 82 -29.85 9.72 9.30
N THR A 83 -29.95 10.59 8.29
CA THR A 83 -31.24 11.03 7.71
C THR A 83 -31.19 11.58 6.29
N LYS A 84 -30.07 12.09 5.77
CA LYS A 84 -29.96 12.67 4.41
C LYS A 84 -28.57 12.45 3.78
N THR A 85 -28.55 12.46 2.45
CA THR A 85 -27.39 12.18 1.56
C THR A 85 -26.84 10.75 1.70
N SER A 86 -26.02 10.27 0.75
CA SER A 86 -25.51 8.90 0.75
C SER A 86 -24.10 8.82 1.34
N VAL A 87 -23.71 7.62 1.77
CA VAL A 87 -22.37 7.34 2.31
C VAL A 87 -21.27 7.65 1.28
N VAL A 88 -21.57 7.51 -0.02
CA VAL A 88 -20.60 7.78 -1.11
C VAL A 88 -20.30 9.27 -1.21
N ASP A 89 -21.30 10.13 -1.04
CA ASP A 89 -21.14 11.60 -1.18
C ASP A 89 -20.24 12.18 -0.05
N LEU A 90 -20.32 11.61 1.15
CA LEU A 90 -19.56 12.05 2.34
C LEU A 90 -18.08 11.62 2.33
N VAL A 91 -17.78 10.54 1.61
CA VAL A 91 -16.41 10.07 1.38
C VAL A 91 -15.70 11.10 0.49
N THR A 92 -16.22 11.35 -0.72
CA THR A 92 -15.65 12.30 -1.70
C THR A 92 -15.39 13.73 -1.15
N GLU A 93 -16.27 14.29 -0.32
CA GLU A 93 -16.00 15.59 0.33
C GLU A 93 -14.82 15.54 1.31
N THR A 94 -14.61 14.41 1.99
CA THR A 94 -13.48 14.17 2.89
C THR A 94 -12.19 13.96 2.09
N ASP A 95 -12.25 13.22 0.98
CA ASP A 95 -11.12 12.91 0.12
C ASP A 95 -10.54 14.16 -0.55
N HIS A 96 -11.39 14.97 -1.21
CA HIS A 96 -10.99 16.28 -1.75
C HIS A 96 -10.29 17.16 -0.70
N TYR A 97 -10.84 17.24 0.52
CA TYR A 97 -10.27 18.07 1.59
C TYR A 97 -8.93 17.52 2.11
N VAL A 98 -8.80 16.20 2.23
CA VAL A 98 -7.54 15.56 2.66
C VAL A 98 -6.46 15.71 1.58
N GLU A 99 -6.80 15.54 0.29
CA GLU A 99 -5.85 15.76 -0.80
C GLU A 99 -5.41 17.23 -0.87
N GLU A 100 -6.33 18.20 -0.78
CA GLU A 100 -5.98 19.63 -0.76
C GLU A 100 -5.07 19.98 0.42
N LEU A 101 -5.34 19.45 1.62
CA LEU A 101 -4.52 19.64 2.82
C LEU A 101 -3.09 19.12 2.62
N ILE A 102 -2.95 17.89 2.12
CA ILE A 102 -1.65 17.24 1.91
C ILE A 102 -0.89 17.97 0.79
N ILE A 103 -1.51 18.19 -0.37
CA ILE A 103 -0.88 18.87 -1.51
C ILE A 103 -0.46 20.30 -1.15
N SER A 104 -1.28 21.05 -0.41
CA SER A 104 -0.98 22.45 -0.06
C SER A 104 0.23 22.55 0.88
N ALA A 105 0.26 21.75 1.95
CA ALA A 105 1.38 21.74 2.90
C ALA A 105 2.69 21.27 2.24
N LEU A 106 2.62 20.28 1.36
CA LEU A 106 3.78 19.80 0.60
C LEU A 106 4.24 20.82 -0.47
N ARG A 107 3.32 21.56 -1.09
CA ARG A 107 3.65 22.61 -2.07
C ARG A 107 4.27 23.84 -1.41
N GLU A 108 3.88 24.18 -0.19
CA GLU A 108 4.53 25.23 0.61
C GLU A 108 5.97 24.82 0.97
N LYS A 109 6.17 23.61 1.49
CA LYS A 109 7.49 23.15 1.95
C LYS A 109 8.44 22.71 0.82
N PHE A 110 7.90 22.14 -0.26
CA PHE A 110 8.67 21.58 -1.37
C PHE A 110 8.20 22.14 -2.73
N PRO A 111 8.32 23.46 -2.98
CA PRO A 111 7.68 24.14 -4.11
C PRO A 111 8.17 23.73 -5.51
N THR A 112 9.26 22.95 -5.60
CA THR A 112 9.78 22.40 -6.87
C THR A 112 9.35 20.95 -7.13
N HIS A 113 8.62 20.31 -6.21
CA HIS A 113 8.15 18.94 -6.37
C HIS A 113 6.88 18.89 -7.21
N ARG A 114 6.66 17.76 -7.89
CA ARG A 114 5.43 17.47 -8.64
C ARG A 114 4.43 16.71 -7.77
N PHE A 115 3.19 16.70 -8.22
CA PHE A 115 2.07 16.04 -7.56
C PHE A 115 1.29 15.23 -8.59
N ILE A 116 0.86 14.04 -8.19
CA ILE A 116 -0.26 13.30 -8.76
C ILE A 116 -1.15 12.93 -7.58
N GLY A 117 -2.46 13.06 -7.75
CA GLY A 117 -3.48 12.75 -6.76
C GLY A 117 -4.58 11.92 -7.42
N GLU A 118 -5.27 11.04 -6.69
CA GLU A 118 -6.48 10.38 -7.23
C GLU A 118 -7.48 11.47 -7.63
N GLU A 119 -7.82 12.38 -6.72
CA GLU A 119 -8.86 13.37 -6.95
C GLU A 119 -8.42 14.45 -7.94
N SER A 120 -7.15 14.86 -7.89
CA SER A 120 -6.54 15.67 -8.94
C SER A 120 -6.67 15.03 -10.33
N THR A 121 -6.53 13.70 -10.44
CA THR A 121 -6.63 12.95 -11.71
C THR A 121 -8.08 12.79 -12.15
N SER A 122 -9.00 12.48 -11.24
CA SER A 122 -10.45 12.48 -11.45
C SER A 122 -10.97 13.84 -11.92
N ALA A 123 -10.40 14.94 -11.42
CA ALA A 123 -10.64 16.31 -11.88
C ALA A 123 -10.01 16.66 -13.25
N GLY A 124 -9.34 15.70 -13.92
CA GLY A 124 -8.78 15.84 -15.27
C GLY A 124 -7.30 16.23 -15.34
N SER A 125 -6.56 16.17 -14.22
CA SER A 125 -5.09 16.24 -14.28
C SER A 125 -4.52 15.00 -14.95
N LYS A 126 -3.36 15.14 -15.62
CA LYS A 126 -2.71 13.99 -16.25
C LYS A 126 -1.82 13.25 -15.27
N CYS A 127 -2.04 11.95 -15.11
CA CYS A 127 -1.11 11.05 -14.42
C CYS A 127 0.16 10.87 -15.26
N VAL A 128 1.19 11.70 -15.03
CA VAL A 128 2.46 11.66 -15.78
C VAL A 128 3.64 11.71 -14.81
N LEU A 129 4.21 10.54 -14.55
CA LEU A 129 5.47 10.40 -13.82
C LEU A 129 6.63 10.99 -14.65
N THR A 130 7.62 11.58 -13.95
CA THR A 130 8.86 12.11 -14.56
C THR A 130 10.01 11.91 -13.57
N ASP A 131 11.26 12.12 -14.02
CA ASP A 131 12.45 12.15 -13.14
C ASP A 131 12.48 13.31 -12.13
N SER A 132 11.41 14.11 -12.02
CA SER A 132 11.31 15.13 -10.97
C SER A 132 10.87 14.49 -9.65
N PRO A 133 11.33 14.99 -8.48
CA PRO A 133 10.75 14.63 -7.19
C PRO A 133 9.23 14.77 -7.23
N THR A 134 8.53 13.65 -7.09
CA THR A 134 7.08 13.57 -7.24
C THR A 134 6.51 13.00 -5.95
N TRP A 135 5.54 13.69 -5.39
CA TRP A 135 4.60 13.12 -4.44
C TRP A 135 3.50 12.47 -5.27
N ILE A 136 3.22 11.19 -5.06
CA ILE A 136 1.89 10.69 -5.38
C ILE A 136 1.17 10.44 -4.09
N ILE A 137 0.02 11.09 -4.01
CA ILE A 137 -0.84 11.15 -2.86
C ILE A 137 -2.10 10.46 -3.30
N ASP A 138 -2.70 9.78 -2.37
CA ASP A 138 -4.12 9.57 -2.40
C ASP A 138 -4.59 9.89 -0.98
N PRO A 139 -5.69 10.64 -0.80
CA PRO A 139 -6.24 10.87 0.53
C PRO A 139 -6.49 9.55 1.28
N ILE A 140 -6.81 8.46 0.57
CA ILE A 140 -7.20 7.16 1.09
C ILE A 140 -6.44 5.93 0.50
N ASP A 141 -5.42 6.00 -0.41
CA ASP A 141 -4.34 4.96 -0.67
C ASP A 141 -3.36 5.19 -1.92
N GLY A 142 -2.05 5.59 -1.80
CA GLY A 142 -1.25 6.29 -2.90
C GLY A 142 0.07 5.72 -3.56
N THR A 143 0.54 6.31 -4.71
CA THR A 143 1.69 5.83 -5.58
C THR A 143 3.12 6.47 -5.45
N CYS A 144 4.23 6.29 -6.24
CA CYS A 144 4.58 5.82 -7.60
C CYS A 144 5.70 4.73 -7.71
N ASN A 145 6.54 4.75 -8.76
CA ASN A 145 7.81 4.00 -8.86
C ASN A 145 8.99 4.97 -8.62
N PHE A 146 10.23 4.46 -8.59
CA PHE A 146 11.43 5.20 -8.10
C PHE A 146 11.29 5.74 -6.66
N LEU A 147 10.58 4.97 -5.84
CA LEU A 147 10.34 5.27 -4.44
C LEU A 147 11.62 5.28 -3.61
N GLU A 148 11.74 6.28 -2.74
CA GLU A 148 12.67 6.20 -1.61
C GLU A 148 11.98 5.58 -0.39
N PHE A 149 10.76 6.02 -0.10
CA PHE A 149 10.00 5.61 1.08
C PHE A 149 8.51 5.46 0.77
N GLY A 150 7.81 4.75 1.63
CA GLY A 150 6.35 4.59 1.61
C GLY A 150 5.76 4.82 2.99
N VAL A 151 4.59 5.46 3.06
CA VAL A 151 3.83 5.70 4.30
C VAL A 151 2.36 5.32 4.07
N ILE A 152 1.81 4.45 4.91
CA ILE A 152 0.38 4.08 4.94
C ILE A 152 -0.09 4.18 6.37
N TYR A 153 -1.22 4.87 6.60
CA TYR A 153 -1.82 4.96 7.93
C TYR A 153 -3.20 4.31 7.97
N HIS A 154 -3.34 3.26 8.78
CA HIS A 154 -4.64 2.62 9.00
C HIS A 154 -5.42 3.42 10.05
N CYS A 155 -6.33 4.29 9.60
CA CYS A 155 -6.96 5.34 10.41
C CYS A 155 -7.77 4.85 11.62
N THR A 156 -8.32 3.62 11.58
CA THR A 156 -9.11 3.02 12.65
C THR A 156 -8.29 2.21 13.66
N GLU A 157 -7.25 1.50 13.22
CA GLU A 157 -6.37 0.71 14.09
C GLU A 157 -5.13 1.46 14.59
N GLU A 158 -4.92 2.69 14.10
CA GLU A 158 -3.80 3.57 14.45
C GLU A 158 -2.43 2.93 14.16
N LYS A 159 -2.37 2.16 13.06
CA LYS A 159 -1.16 1.51 12.55
C LYS A 159 -0.51 2.36 11.47
N MET A 160 0.63 2.94 11.80
CA MET A 160 1.51 3.67 10.89
C MET A 160 2.53 2.71 10.29
N TYR A 161 2.26 2.25 9.07
CA TYR A 161 3.19 1.48 8.26
C TYR A 161 4.13 2.44 7.53
N THR A 162 5.43 2.23 7.68
CA THR A 162 6.47 3.02 7.04
C THR A 162 7.55 2.10 6.52
N ALA A 163 8.12 2.41 5.36
CA ALA A 163 9.34 1.76 4.93
C ALA A 163 10.21 2.72 4.13
N ARG A 164 11.50 2.41 4.09
CA ARG A 164 12.46 3.16 3.31
C ARG A 164 13.55 2.26 2.75
N LYS A 165 13.92 2.54 1.50
CA LYS A 165 14.88 1.78 0.70
C LYS A 165 16.20 1.54 1.43
N GLY A 166 16.53 0.28 1.65
CA GLY A 166 17.73 -0.17 2.36
C GLY A 166 17.70 0.05 3.88
N GLN A 167 16.55 0.37 4.47
CA GLN A 167 16.40 0.65 5.91
C GLN A 167 15.38 -0.29 6.58
N GLY A 168 14.54 -0.97 5.81
CA GLY A 168 13.48 -1.84 6.31
C GLY A 168 12.09 -1.22 6.33
N ALA A 169 11.11 -2.09 6.57
CA ALA A 169 9.72 -1.75 6.80
C ALA A 169 9.34 -1.92 8.27
N PHE A 170 8.41 -1.10 8.74
CA PHE A 170 7.99 -1.01 10.14
C PHE A 170 6.48 -0.70 10.24
N CYS A 171 5.81 -1.25 11.25
CA CYS A 171 4.48 -0.81 11.69
C CYS A 171 4.60 -0.34 13.15
N ASN A 172 4.25 0.91 13.45
CA ASN A 172 4.34 1.47 14.81
C ASN A 172 5.71 1.20 15.50
N GLN A 173 6.79 1.37 14.73
CA GLN A 173 8.20 1.10 15.10
C GLN A 173 8.62 -0.39 15.17
N GLU A 174 7.69 -1.36 15.14
CA GLU A 174 8.02 -2.79 15.05
C GLU A 174 8.42 -3.17 13.62
N ARG A 175 9.54 -3.88 13.43
CA ARG A 175 10.04 -4.27 12.10
C ARG A 175 9.13 -5.34 11.48
N LEU A 176 8.76 -5.11 10.23
CA LEU A 176 7.93 -6.02 9.44
C LEU A 176 8.76 -7.06 8.68
N HIS A 177 8.18 -8.25 8.55
CA HIS A 177 8.72 -9.36 7.78
C HIS A 177 7.57 -10.14 7.13
N VAL A 178 7.68 -10.37 5.82
CA VAL A 178 6.72 -11.21 5.09
C VAL A 178 6.87 -12.69 5.46
N THR A 179 5.84 -13.50 5.20
CA THR A 179 5.92 -14.96 5.37
C THR A 179 6.94 -15.59 4.41
N LYS A 180 7.25 -16.87 4.63
CA LYS A 180 8.12 -17.66 3.74
C LYS A 180 7.38 -18.86 3.13
N GLU A 181 6.07 -18.73 2.97
CA GLU A 181 5.25 -19.70 2.27
C GLU A 181 5.53 -19.66 0.76
N THR A 182 5.56 -20.83 0.12
CA THR A 182 5.92 -21.01 -1.30
C THR A 182 4.81 -21.70 -2.12
N GLY A 183 3.87 -22.39 -1.48
CA GLY A 183 2.83 -23.17 -2.12
C GLY A 183 1.44 -22.57 -1.93
N ILE A 184 0.66 -22.51 -3.01
CA ILE A 184 -0.74 -22.05 -2.98
C ILE A 184 -1.53 -22.77 -1.88
N LYS A 185 -1.33 -24.09 -1.71
CA LYS A 185 -2.13 -24.95 -0.82
C LYS A 185 -2.09 -24.57 0.66
N SER A 186 -1.00 -23.99 1.12
CA SER A 186 -0.82 -23.53 2.50
C SER A 186 -1.18 -22.04 2.66
N SER A 187 -1.13 -21.28 1.56
CA SER A 187 -1.26 -19.82 1.56
C SER A 187 -2.66 -19.29 1.87
N LEU A 188 -2.71 -18.26 2.70
CA LEU A 188 -3.84 -17.33 2.80
C LEU A 188 -3.68 -16.22 1.76
N ILE A 189 -4.63 -16.12 0.83
CA ILE A 189 -4.60 -15.16 -0.27
C ILE A 189 -5.60 -14.02 0.01
N LEU A 190 -5.20 -12.78 -0.29
CA LEU A 190 -6.03 -11.58 -0.23
C LEU A 190 -6.34 -11.08 -1.66
N THR A 191 -7.52 -10.52 -1.90
CA THR A 191 -7.90 -9.93 -3.20
C THR A 191 -9.07 -8.95 -3.05
N GLU A 192 -9.29 -8.07 -4.03
CA GLU A 192 -10.38 -7.08 -4.02
C GLU A 192 -11.12 -7.00 -5.36
N ILE A 193 -12.38 -6.52 -5.32
CA ILE A 193 -13.26 -6.41 -6.49
C ILE A 193 -13.07 -5.04 -7.18
N GLY A 194 -12.05 -4.91 -8.03
CA GLY A 194 -11.76 -3.70 -8.82
C GLY A 194 -12.99 -3.12 -9.54
N PRO A 195 -13.07 -1.80 -9.79
CA PRO A 195 -14.30 -1.01 -9.74
C PRO A 195 -15.38 -1.32 -10.80
N LYS A 196 -15.03 -2.01 -11.89
CA LYS A 196 -16.00 -2.45 -12.91
C LYS A 196 -17.04 -3.40 -12.32
N ARG A 197 -18.31 -3.23 -12.71
CA ARG A 197 -19.47 -4.01 -12.22
C ARG A 197 -20.25 -4.71 -13.35
N ASP A 198 -19.68 -4.77 -14.55
CA ASP A 198 -20.32 -5.48 -15.67
C ASP A 198 -20.26 -7.01 -15.47
N PRO A 199 -21.21 -7.78 -16.04
CA PRO A 199 -21.27 -9.23 -15.83
C PRO A 199 -20.07 -10.02 -16.38
N ALA A 200 -19.31 -9.50 -17.34
CA ALA A 200 -18.15 -10.19 -17.89
C ALA A 200 -16.93 -10.06 -16.95
N THR A 201 -16.64 -8.84 -16.50
CA THR A 201 -15.60 -8.57 -15.50
C THR A 201 -15.87 -9.32 -14.19
N LEU A 202 -17.10 -9.27 -13.67
CA LEU A 202 -17.46 -9.98 -12.43
C LEU A 202 -17.34 -11.51 -12.59
N LYS A 203 -17.65 -12.07 -13.76
CA LYS A 203 -17.45 -13.50 -14.04
C LYS A 203 -15.97 -13.89 -14.08
N LEU A 204 -15.10 -13.04 -14.63
CA LEU A 204 -13.66 -13.27 -14.63
C LEU A 204 -13.06 -13.19 -13.21
N PHE A 205 -13.47 -12.21 -12.41
CA PHE A 205 -13.05 -12.09 -11.01
C PHE A 205 -13.41 -13.33 -10.19
N LEU A 206 -14.68 -13.76 -10.25
CA LEU A 206 -15.14 -14.97 -9.55
C LEU A 206 -14.44 -16.24 -10.07
N GLY A 207 -14.19 -16.33 -11.38
CA GLY A 207 -13.44 -17.44 -11.97
C GLY A 207 -11.99 -17.52 -11.50
N ASN A 208 -11.32 -16.39 -11.25
CA ASN A 208 -9.98 -16.37 -10.67
C ASN A 208 -9.95 -16.86 -9.22
N MET A 209 -10.96 -16.49 -8.41
CA MET A 209 -11.13 -17.05 -7.07
C MET A 209 -11.42 -18.56 -7.11
N GLU A 210 -12.31 -19.01 -8.00
CA GLU A 210 -12.67 -20.42 -8.20
C GLU A 210 -11.44 -21.26 -8.55
N ARG A 211 -10.56 -20.77 -9.45
CA ARG A 211 -9.30 -21.43 -9.79
C ARG A 211 -8.38 -21.60 -8.58
N LEU A 212 -8.06 -20.52 -7.87
CA LEU A 212 -7.13 -20.58 -6.72
C LEU A 212 -7.65 -21.49 -5.60
N LEU A 213 -8.96 -21.48 -5.35
CA LEU A 213 -9.61 -22.42 -4.42
C LEU A 213 -9.60 -23.87 -4.95
N THR A 214 -9.74 -24.08 -6.26
CA THR A 214 -9.60 -25.41 -6.90
C THR A 214 -8.17 -25.95 -6.82
N PHE A 215 -7.16 -25.07 -6.87
CA PHE A 215 -5.76 -25.38 -6.55
C PHE A 215 -5.50 -25.59 -5.04
N GLN A 216 -6.56 -25.59 -4.23
CA GLN A 216 -6.60 -25.88 -2.81
C GLN A 216 -5.97 -24.79 -1.93
N ALA A 217 -6.01 -23.51 -2.34
CA ALA A 217 -5.62 -22.40 -1.47
C ALA A 217 -6.34 -22.47 -0.11
N HIS A 218 -5.59 -22.30 0.99
CA HIS A 218 -6.11 -22.47 2.36
C HIS A 218 -7.26 -21.49 2.64
N GLY A 219 -7.22 -20.31 2.04
CA GLY A 219 -8.43 -19.50 1.86
C GLY A 219 -8.17 -18.21 1.10
N ILE A 220 -9.27 -17.56 0.70
CA ILE A 220 -9.25 -16.19 0.19
C ILE A 220 -9.93 -15.26 1.21
N ARG A 221 -9.51 -13.99 1.31
CA ARG A 221 -10.28 -12.91 1.94
C ARG A 221 -10.38 -11.70 1.01
N VAL A 222 -11.39 -10.89 1.27
CA VAL A 222 -11.68 -9.60 0.65
C VAL A 222 -11.96 -8.64 1.81
N ILE A 223 -11.23 -7.53 1.90
CA ILE A 223 -11.24 -6.59 3.04
C ILE A 223 -11.51 -5.13 2.65
N GLY A 224 -11.71 -4.81 1.37
CA GLY A 224 -12.18 -3.49 0.92
C GLY A 224 -11.15 -2.37 0.90
N SER A 225 -9.86 -2.65 1.08
CA SER A 225 -8.74 -1.74 0.73
C SER A 225 -7.56 -2.59 0.26
N ALA A 226 -7.07 -2.30 -0.95
CA ALA A 226 -5.94 -2.99 -1.55
C ALA A 226 -4.66 -2.76 -0.73
N THR A 227 -4.45 -1.54 -0.26
CA THR A 227 -3.22 -1.14 0.44
C THR A 227 -3.15 -1.67 1.86
N LEU A 228 -4.29 -1.77 2.57
CA LEU A 228 -4.34 -2.51 3.84
C LEU A 228 -4.08 -4.01 3.63
N ALA A 229 -4.58 -4.60 2.54
CA ALA A 229 -4.29 -5.99 2.21
C ALA A 229 -2.80 -6.20 1.90
N LEU A 230 -2.18 -5.28 1.16
CA LEU A 230 -0.75 -5.27 0.90
C LEU A 230 0.09 -5.06 2.19
N CYS A 231 -0.37 -4.24 3.14
CA CYS A 231 0.22 -4.14 4.47
C CYS A 231 0.13 -5.45 5.27
N HIS A 232 -0.94 -6.24 5.12
CA HIS A 232 -1.01 -7.58 5.70
C HIS A 232 0.01 -8.55 5.08
N ILE A 233 0.36 -8.42 3.79
CA ILE A 233 1.44 -9.20 3.18
C ILE A 233 2.80 -8.79 3.79
N ALA A 234 3.06 -7.48 3.86
CA ALA A 234 4.27 -6.94 4.48
C ALA A 234 4.47 -7.40 5.93
N SER A 235 3.36 -7.54 6.67
CA SER A 235 3.33 -7.94 8.08
C SER A 235 3.31 -9.46 8.31
N GLY A 236 3.29 -10.27 7.25
CA GLY A 236 3.18 -11.73 7.37
C GLY A 236 1.84 -12.22 7.94
N VAL A 237 0.78 -11.39 7.87
CA VAL A 237 -0.59 -11.73 8.30
C VAL A 237 -1.32 -12.54 7.23
N ALA A 238 -0.93 -12.38 5.97
CA ALA A 238 -1.30 -13.24 4.84
C ALA A 238 -0.10 -13.42 3.90
N ASP A 239 -0.14 -14.45 3.06
CA ASP A 239 1.03 -14.91 2.30
C ASP A 239 1.14 -14.26 0.92
N ALA A 240 -0.01 -13.97 0.30
CA ALA A 240 -0.08 -13.35 -1.01
C ALA A 240 -1.34 -12.49 -1.22
N TYR A 241 -1.25 -11.57 -2.17
CA TYR A 241 -2.30 -10.67 -2.62
C TYR A 241 -2.33 -10.62 -4.16
N TYR A 242 -3.52 -10.49 -4.76
CA TYR A 242 -3.64 -10.13 -6.18
C TYR A 242 -4.87 -9.25 -6.44
N GLN A 243 -4.79 -8.35 -7.41
CA GLN A 243 -5.94 -7.60 -7.94
C GLN A 243 -5.72 -7.22 -9.42
N PHE A 244 -6.83 -7.05 -10.13
CA PHE A 244 -6.94 -6.30 -11.39
C PHE A 244 -7.86 -5.10 -11.17
N GLY A 245 -7.54 -3.96 -11.76
CA GLY A 245 -8.31 -2.73 -11.57
C GLY A 245 -8.14 -2.12 -10.19
N LEU A 246 -7.02 -2.37 -9.53
CA LEU A 246 -6.44 -1.34 -8.66
C LEU A 246 -5.75 -0.33 -9.56
N HIS A 247 -5.69 0.93 -9.13
CA HIS A 247 -4.90 1.92 -9.84
C HIS A 247 -3.43 1.77 -9.49
N CYS A 248 -2.60 2.59 -10.11
CA CYS A 248 -1.26 2.81 -9.63
C CYS A 248 -1.35 3.19 -8.14
N TRP A 249 -2.19 4.13 -7.70
CA TRP A 249 -2.23 4.63 -6.31
C TRP A 249 -2.36 3.55 -5.21
N ASP A 250 -3.14 2.49 -5.37
CA ASP A 250 -3.14 1.36 -4.42
C ASP A 250 -1.76 0.68 -4.15
N LEU A 251 -0.73 0.92 -4.98
CA LEU A 251 0.45 0.06 -5.04
C LEU A 251 1.75 0.56 -4.37
N ALA A 252 2.04 1.85 -4.25
CA ALA A 252 3.46 2.23 -4.08
C ALA A 252 4.00 2.18 -2.67
N ALA A 253 3.30 2.77 -1.69
CA ALA A 253 3.80 2.71 -0.32
C ALA A 253 3.93 1.24 0.10
N ALA A 254 2.93 0.44 -0.26
CA ALA A 254 2.93 -1.01 -0.26
C ALA A 254 4.14 -1.63 -1.01
N THR A 255 4.48 -1.14 -2.19
CA THR A 255 5.66 -1.60 -2.96
C THR A 255 6.98 -1.38 -2.21
N VAL A 256 7.19 -0.26 -1.50
CA VAL A 256 8.37 -0.13 -0.61
C VAL A 256 8.23 -1.06 0.60
N ILE A 257 7.07 -1.02 1.24
CA ILE A 257 6.81 -1.69 2.52
C ILE A 257 6.94 -3.22 2.40
N ILE A 258 6.45 -3.83 1.32
CA ILE A 258 6.63 -5.27 1.04
C ILE A 258 8.08 -5.58 0.63
N ARG A 259 8.72 -4.78 -0.22
CA ARG A 259 10.13 -5.02 -0.65
C ARG A 259 11.10 -4.96 0.54
N GLU A 260 10.94 -3.97 1.41
CA GLU A 260 11.77 -3.76 2.60
C GLU A 260 11.39 -4.67 3.78
N ALA A 261 10.21 -5.30 3.76
CA ALA A 261 9.85 -6.46 4.59
C ALA A 261 10.39 -7.80 4.02
N GLY A 262 11.04 -7.78 2.85
CA GLY A 262 11.67 -8.93 2.21
C GLY A 262 10.72 -9.81 1.38
N GLY A 263 9.67 -9.21 0.80
CA GLY A 263 8.74 -9.83 -0.15
C GLY A 263 8.85 -9.29 -1.57
N PHE A 264 7.95 -9.80 -2.43
CA PHE A 264 8.00 -9.59 -3.88
C PHE A 264 6.68 -9.03 -4.41
N LEU A 265 6.77 -8.26 -5.50
CA LEU A 265 5.63 -7.82 -6.29
C LEU A 265 5.96 -7.97 -7.78
N ILE A 266 5.01 -8.48 -8.55
CA ILE A 266 5.10 -8.77 -9.97
C ILE A 266 3.79 -8.37 -10.69
N ASP A 267 3.85 -8.29 -12.02
CA ASP A 267 2.67 -8.19 -12.88
C ASP A 267 1.90 -9.52 -12.90
N THR A 268 0.58 -9.50 -13.05
CA THR A 268 -0.27 -10.72 -13.09
C THR A 268 0.04 -11.68 -14.25
N SER A 269 0.82 -11.25 -15.25
CA SER A 269 1.39 -12.11 -16.30
C SER A 269 2.66 -12.88 -15.89
N GLY A 270 3.13 -12.72 -14.65
CA GLY A 270 4.41 -13.26 -14.17
C GLY A 270 5.61 -12.35 -14.46
N GLY A 271 5.42 -11.26 -15.22
CA GLY A 271 6.48 -10.28 -15.55
C GLY A 271 6.86 -9.35 -14.40
N PRO A 272 7.90 -8.52 -14.56
CA PRO A 272 8.25 -7.48 -13.58
C PRO A 272 7.07 -6.53 -13.31
N LEU A 273 6.91 -6.07 -12.06
CA LEU A 273 5.84 -5.13 -11.70
C LEU A 273 5.94 -3.82 -12.51
N ASP A 274 4.91 -3.55 -13.31
CA ASP A 274 4.56 -2.23 -13.79
C ASP A 274 3.33 -1.72 -13.03
N ILE A 275 3.53 -0.71 -12.17
CA ILE A 275 2.45 -0.11 -11.36
C ILE A 275 1.37 0.59 -12.20
N MET A 276 1.69 1.03 -13.43
CA MET A 276 0.75 1.74 -14.30
C MET A 276 -0.16 0.76 -15.07
N SER A 277 0.08 -0.55 -14.94
CA SER A 277 -0.67 -1.60 -15.63
C SER A 277 -1.97 -2.04 -14.94
N CYS A 278 -2.38 -1.32 -13.88
CA CYS A 278 -3.61 -1.53 -13.11
C CYS A 278 -3.82 -2.99 -12.63
N ARG A 279 -2.74 -3.71 -12.29
CA ARG A 279 -2.78 -5.11 -11.85
C ARG A 279 -1.53 -5.51 -11.05
N VAL A 280 -1.66 -6.48 -10.13
CA VAL A 280 -0.54 -6.95 -9.30
C VAL A 280 -0.71 -8.40 -8.83
N VAL A 281 0.41 -9.08 -8.60
CA VAL A 281 0.53 -10.14 -7.58
C VAL A 281 1.66 -9.73 -6.63
N ALA A 282 1.41 -9.78 -5.32
CA ALA A 282 2.39 -9.56 -4.27
C ALA A 282 2.43 -10.76 -3.32
N ALA A 283 3.61 -11.18 -2.84
CA ALA A 283 3.71 -12.33 -1.94
C ALA A 283 5.01 -12.33 -1.11
N GLY A 284 5.05 -13.17 -0.07
CA GLY A 284 6.24 -13.36 0.76
C GLY A 284 7.43 -14.05 0.08
N THR A 285 7.18 -14.74 -1.04
CA THR A 285 8.17 -15.45 -1.88
C THR A 285 7.87 -15.25 -3.37
N MET A 286 8.88 -15.38 -4.23
CA MET A 286 8.71 -15.27 -5.69
C MET A 286 8.00 -16.51 -6.24
N GLU A 287 8.26 -17.66 -5.63
CA GLU A 287 7.67 -18.97 -5.92
C GLU A 287 6.15 -18.95 -5.80
N LEU A 288 5.62 -18.38 -4.71
CA LEU A 288 4.18 -18.22 -4.51
C LEU A 288 3.58 -17.19 -5.47
N ALA A 289 4.27 -16.05 -5.68
CA ALA A 289 3.80 -15.01 -6.61
C ALA A 289 3.66 -15.55 -8.05
N GLN A 290 4.68 -16.26 -8.55
CA GLN A 290 4.68 -16.87 -9.89
C GLN A 290 3.62 -17.97 -10.00
N SER A 291 3.45 -18.79 -8.96
CA SER A 291 2.43 -19.84 -8.93
C SER A 291 1.02 -19.25 -9.02
N ILE A 292 0.74 -18.15 -8.30
CA ILE A 292 -0.56 -17.45 -8.38
C ILE A 292 -0.75 -16.81 -9.77
N ALA A 293 0.27 -16.12 -10.30
CA ALA A 293 0.20 -15.46 -11.62
C ALA A 293 -0.13 -16.45 -12.76
N GLN A 294 0.37 -17.69 -12.69
CA GLN A 294 0.11 -18.73 -13.71
C GLN A 294 -1.36 -19.16 -13.78
N GLU A 295 -2.12 -19.08 -12.67
CA GLU A 295 -3.53 -19.49 -12.62
C GLU A 295 -4.51 -18.36 -12.94
N LEU A 296 -4.09 -17.09 -12.84
CA LEU A 296 -4.96 -15.94 -13.08
C LEU A 296 -5.31 -15.77 -14.57
N GLN A 297 -6.60 -15.61 -14.85
CA GLN A 297 -7.06 -15.10 -16.14
C GLN A 297 -7.08 -13.56 -16.10
N THR A 298 -6.42 -12.93 -17.08
CA THR A 298 -6.33 -11.47 -17.20
C THR A 298 -7.71 -10.82 -17.28
N ILE A 299 -7.90 -9.75 -16.49
CA ILE A 299 -9.04 -8.83 -16.61
C ILE A 299 -8.50 -7.49 -17.10
N ASP A 300 -9.06 -6.96 -18.19
CA ASP A 300 -8.60 -5.70 -18.77
C ASP A 300 -9.28 -4.50 -18.10
N TYR A 301 -8.48 -3.65 -17.44
CA TYR A 301 -8.90 -2.37 -16.87
C TYR A 301 -8.40 -1.15 -17.66
N GLY A 302 -7.53 -1.34 -18.65
CA GLY A 302 -6.70 -0.27 -19.22
C GLY A 302 -5.39 -0.10 -18.46
N ARG A 303 -4.83 1.11 -18.56
CA ARG A 303 -3.63 1.61 -17.86
C ARG A 303 -3.92 3.02 -17.36
N ASP A 304 -3.08 3.51 -16.45
CA ASP A 304 -3.15 4.90 -15.97
C ASP A 304 -2.40 5.93 -16.86
N ASP A 305 -1.61 5.45 -17.84
CA ASP A 305 -0.74 6.24 -18.75
C ASP A 305 -1.05 6.09 -20.26
#